data_AF-A0A4D8S397-F1
#
_entry.id   AF-A0A4D8S397-F1
#
_cell.length_a   1.000
_cell.length_b   1.000
_cell.length_c   1.000
_cell.angle_alpha   90.00
_cell.angle_beta   90.00
_cell.angle_gamma   90.00
#
_symmetry.space_group_name_H-M   'P 1'
#
loop_
_entity.id
_entity.type
_entity.pdbx_description
1 polymer ?
#
loop_
_entity_poly.entity_id
_entity_poly.type
_entity_poly.pdbx_seq_one_letter_code
_entity_poly.pdbx_strand_id
1 'polypeptide(L)'
;MEPEDKLLVFRGILGGVAGLISAFTQSFLYSLLIVIAIYLISLPLAKFVLNMELGRTAYTKGIITLIVAWFLILIIAYNSLV
;
A
#
# COMPACT_ATOMS: atom_id res chain seq x y z
N MET A 1 -18.57 -8.07 -3.34
CA MET A 1 -17.37 -8.08 -2.48
C MET A 1 -17.68 -7.36 -1.19
N GLU A 2 -17.37 -8.01 -0.08
CA GLU A 2 -17.46 -7.40 1.25
C GLU A 2 -16.50 -6.21 1.35
N PRO A 3 -16.78 -5.22 2.21
CA PRO A 3 -15.90 -4.06 2.40
C PRO A 3 -14.46 -4.46 2.71
N GLU A 4 -14.29 -5.57 3.42
CA GLU A 4 -12.99 -6.10 3.82
C GLU A 4 -12.16 -6.65 2.63
N ASP A 5 -12.81 -7.26 1.65
CA ASP A 5 -12.15 -7.73 0.43
C ASP A 5 -11.79 -6.57 -0.48
N LYS A 6 -12.63 -5.54 -0.50
CA LYS A 6 -12.32 -4.29 -1.21
C LYS A 6 -11.10 -3.62 -0.59
N LEU A 7 -10.94 -3.67 0.74
CA LEU A 7 -9.77 -3.14 1.44
C LEU A 7 -8.49 -3.86 1.03
N LEU A 8 -8.53 -5.20 0.88
CA LEU A 8 -7.41 -6.01 0.41
C LEU A 8 -6.94 -5.54 -0.98
N VAL A 9 -7.87 -5.43 -1.93
CA VAL A 9 -7.56 -4.97 -3.29
C VAL A 9 -7.07 -3.53 -3.29
N PHE A 10 -7.74 -2.65 -2.54
CA PHE A 10 -7.37 -1.25 -2.41
C PHE A 10 -5.94 -1.07 -1.88
N ARG A 11 -5.58 -1.82 -0.84
CA ARG A 11 -4.22 -1.82 -0.27
C ARG A 11 -3.20 -2.42 -1.23
N GLY A 12 -3.57 -3.41 -2.04
CA GLY A 12 -2.73 -3.90 -3.14
C GLY A 12 -2.42 -2.82 -4.18
N ILE A 13 -3.42 -2.06 -4.62
CA ILE A 13 -3.24 -0.95 -5.56
C ILE A 13 -2.35 0.14 -4.95
N LEU A 14 -2.64 0.54 -3.70
CA LEU A 14 -1.83 1.53 -2.99
C LEU A 14 -0.38 1.06 -2.79
N GLY A 15 -0.18 -0.22 -2.47
CA GLY A 15 1.15 -0.83 -2.40
C GLY A 15 1.89 -0.73 -3.73
N GLY A 16 1.22 -1.04 -4.85
CA GLY A 16 1.81 -0.89 -6.17
C GLY A 16 2.22 0.55 -6.50
N VAL A 17 1.35 1.53 -6.19
CA VAL A 17 1.69 2.96 -6.33
C VAL A 17 2.88 3.34 -5.45
N ALA A 18 2.91 2.88 -4.19
CA ALA A 18 4.04 3.11 -3.29
C ALA A 18 5.34 2.51 -3.86
N GLY A 19 5.26 1.34 -4.51
CA GLY A 19 6.41 0.65 -5.11
C GLY A 19 6.99 1.43 -6.27
N LEU A 20 6.13 1.96 -7.16
CA LEU A 20 6.55 2.82 -8.26
C LEU A 20 7.22 4.10 -7.75
N ILE A 21 6.62 4.79 -6.78
CA ILE A 21 7.21 6.02 -6.20
C ILE A 21 8.56 5.69 -5.54
N SER A 22 8.62 4.56 -4.82
CA SER A 22 9.84 4.11 -4.14
C SER A 22 10.98 3.80 -5.11
N ALA A 23 10.69 3.35 -6.34
CA ALA A 23 11.72 3.06 -7.34
C ALA A 23 12.53 4.32 -7.76
N PHE A 24 11.96 5.52 -7.61
CA PHE A 24 12.65 6.78 -7.86
C PHE A 24 13.47 7.27 -6.66
N THR A 25 13.28 6.67 -5.48
CA THR A 25 14.10 6.97 -4.31
C THR A 25 15.33 6.07 -4.29
N GLN A 26 16.52 6.66 -4.40
CA GLN A 26 17.80 5.93 -4.36
C GLN A 26 18.18 5.43 -2.94
N SER A 27 17.28 5.54 -1.96
CA SER A 27 17.53 5.16 -0.57
C SER A 27 16.41 4.29 -0.04
N PHE A 28 16.80 3.12 0.49
CA PHE A 28 15.90 2.18 1.14
C PHE A 28 15.09 2.82 2.28
N LEU A 29 15.70 3.72 3.06
CA LEU A 29 15.02 4.38 4.17
C LEU A 29 13.87 5.27 3.67
N TYR A 30 14.05 5.96 2.54
CA TYR A 30 12.96 6.76 1.96
C TYR A 30 11.85 5.88 1.39
N SER A 31 12.19 4.78 0.73
CA SER A 31 11.20 3.81 0.25
C SER A 31 10.34 3.24 1.39
N LEU A 32 10.97 2.96 2.54
CA LEU A 32 10.27 2.45 3.73
C LEU A 32 9.33 3.50 4.33
N LEU A 33 9.76 4.77 4.39
CA LEU A 33 8.92 5.88 4.81
C LEU A 33 7.72 6.10 3.88
N ILE A 34 7.89 5.93 2.56
CA ILE A 34 6.79 6.03 1.58
C ILE A 34 5.70 4.99 1.88
N VAL A 35 6.08 3.74 2.13
CA VAL A 35 5.10 2.69 2.47
C VAL A 35 4.35 3.00 3.75
N ILE A 36 5.06 3.44 4.79
CA ILE A 36 4.43 3.79 6.06
C ILE A 36 3.45 4.95 5.86
N ALA A 37 3.84 5.98 5.10
CA ALA A 37 2.97 7.10 4.78
C ALA A 37 1.73 6.65 4.00
N ILE A 38 1.89 5.83 2.95
CA ILE A 38 0.79 5.27 2.16
C ILE A 38 -0.16 4.45 3.05
N TYR A 39 0.37 3.63 3.96
CA TYR A 39 -0.44 2.87 4.90
C TYR A 39 -1.27 3.79 5.81
N LEU A 40 -0.67 4.84 6.38
CA LEU A 40 -1.38 5.81 7.21
C LEU A 40 -2.47 6.54 6.42
N ILE A 41 -2.22 6.88 5.16
CA ILE A 41 -3.19 7.49 4.24
C ILE A 41 -4.29 6.50 3.84
N SER A 42 -4.00 5.20 3.79
CA SER A 42 -4.98 4.17 3.45
C SER A 42 -6.13 4.08 4.46
N LEU A 43 -5.89 4.43 5.73
CA LEU A 43 -6.89 4.35 6.81
C LEU A 43 -8.04 5.36 6.62
N PRO A 44 -7.80 6.69 6.52
CA PRO A 44 -8.86 7.63 6.22
C PRO A 44 -9.50 7.35 4.85
N LEU A 45 -8.71 6.97 3.84
CA LEU A 45 -9.25 6.61 2.52
C LEU A 45 -10.19 5.40 2.59
N ALA A 46 -9.88 4.38 3.39
CA ALA A 46 -10.78 3.23 3.57
C ALA A 46 -12.12 3.67 4.19
N LYS A 47 -12.10 4.61 5.13
CA LYS A 47 -13.33 5.16 5.72
C LYS A 47 -14.18 5.91 4.69
N PHE A 48 -13.56 6.77 3.88
CA PHE A 48 -14.29 7.61 2.92
C PHE A 48 -14.68 6.89 1.62
N VAL A 49 -13.81 6.04 1.09
CA VAL A 49 -14.01 5.37 -0.21
C VAL A 49 -14.78 4.06 -0.07
N LEU A 50 -14.50 3.29 0.98
CA LEU A 50 -15.09 1.97 1.19
C LEU A 50 -16.26 1.98 2.19
N ASN A 51 -16.58 3.14 2.78
CA ASN A 51 -17.57 3.30 3.86
C ASN A 51 -17.35 2.30 5.01
N MET A 52 -16.08 2.01 5.31
CA MET A 52 -15.69 0.99 6.28
C MET A 52 -15.38 1.66 7.62
N GLU A 53 -15.91 1.13 8.71
CA GLU A 53 -15.58 1.64 10.04
C GLU A 53 -14.11 1.34 10.39
N LEU A 54 -13.47 2.29 11.08
CA LEU A 54 -12.09 2.18 11.54
C LEU A 54 -11.99 1.26 12.77
N GLY A 55 -12.34 -0.01 12.59
CA GLY A 55 -12.16 -1.07 13.60
C GLY A 55 -10.84 -1.82 13.44
N ARG A 56 -10.61 -2.83 14.28
CA ARG A 56 -9.42 -3.70 14.24
C ARG A 56 -9.13 -4.23 12.82
N THR A 57 -10.18 -4.59 12.09
CA THR A 57 -10.10 -5.07 10.70
C THR A 57 -9.47 -4.04 9.77
N ALA A 58 -9.82 -2.76 9.87
CA ALA A 58 -9.26 -1.71 9.01
C ALA A 58 -7.76 -1.53 9.25
N TYR A 59 -7.28 -1.72 10.48
CA TYR A 59 -5.85 -1.66 10.78
C TYR A 59 -5.15 -2.90 10.23
N THR A 60 -5.57 -4.11 10.61
CA THR A 60 -4.79 -5.32 10.33
C THR A 60 -4.98 -5.91 8.93
N LYS A 61 -6.19 -5.83 8.37
CA LYS A 61 -6.53 -6.57 7.14
C LYS A 61 -5.92 -5.88 5.92
N GLY A 62 -5.14 -6.63 5.14
CA GLY A 62 -4.49 -6.13 3.93
C GLY A 62 -3.17 -5.36 4.14
N ILE A 63 -2.62 -5.30 5.37
CA ILE A 63 -1.25 -4.78 5.58
C ILE A 63 -0.25 -5.60 4.76
N ILE A 64 -0.32 -6.92 4.89
CA ILE A 64 0.58 -7.83 4.17
C ILE A 64 0.44 -7.62 2.66
N THR A 65 -0.78 -7.45 2.16
CA THR A 65 -1.04 -7.18 0.75
C THR A 65 -0.41 -5.88 0.28
N LEU A 66 -0.48 -4.82 1.08
CA LEU A 66 0.20 -3.55 0.79
C LEU A 66 1.72 -3.73 0.70
N ILE A 67 2.31 -4.40 1.70
CA ILE A 67 3.77 -4.62 1.77
C ILE A 67 4.24 -5.51 0.60
N VAL A 68 3.54 -6.61 0.32
CA VAL A 68 3.88 -7.53 -0.77
C VAL A 68 3.75 -6.83 -2.12
N ALA A 69 2.65 -6.11 -2.36
CA ALA A 69 2.47 -5.36 -3.60
C ALA A 69 3.52 -4.27 -3.79
N TRP A 70 3.84 -3.52 -2.73
CA TRP A 70 4.94 -2.55 -2.75
C TRP A 70 6.26 -3.19 -3.12
N PHE A 71 6.63 -4.28 -2.44
CA PHE A 71 7.92 -4.92 -2.64
C PHE A 71 8.06 -5.52 -4.05
N LEU A 72 7.02 -6.21 -4.53
CA LEU A 72 7.00 -6.77 -5.88
C LEU A 72 7.14 -5.69 -6.95
N ILE A 73 6.38 -4.60 -6.84
CA ILE A 73 6.44 -3.51 -7.82
C ILE A 73 7.75 -2.73 -7.71
N LEU A 74 8.28 -2.54 -6.51
CA LEU A 74 9.60 -1.92 -6.32
C LEU A 74 10.70 -2.71 -7.04
N ILE A 75 10.72 -4.04 -6.90
CA ILE A 75 11.66 -4.91 -7.61
C ILE A 75 11.49 -4.78 -9.11
N ILE A 76 10.26 -4.92 -9.63
CA ILE A 76 9.99 -4.85 -11.06
C ILE A 76 10.41 -3.49 -11.64
N ALA A 77 10.03 -2.40 -10.99
CA ALA A 77 10.34 -1.04 -11.42
C ALA A 77 11.85 -0.79 -11.39
N TYR A 78 12.55 -1.21 -10.33
CA TYR A 78 14.00 -1.08 -10.25
C TYR A 78 14.71 -1.85 -11.36
N ASN A 79 14.29 -3.08 -11.65
CA ASN A 79 14.87 -3.89 -12.74
C ASN A 79 14.48 -3.41 -14.15
N SER A 80 13.46 -2.58 -14.29
CA SER A 80 13.04 -2.03 -15.60
C SER A 80 13.68 -0.67 -15.89
N LEU A 81 14.14 0.04 -14.86
CA LEU A 81 14.77 1.36 -14.97
C LEU A 81 16.31 1.28 -15.07
N VAL A 82 16.90 0.16 -14.65
CA VAL A 82 18.33 -0.18 -14.77
C VAL A 82 18.56 -0.99 -16.04
#